data_AF-A0A7X3XBU5-F1
#
_entry.id   AF-A0A7X3XBU5-F1
#
_cell.length_a   1.000
_cell.length_b   1.000
_cell.length_c   1.000
_cell.angle_alpha   90.00
_cell.angle_beta   90.00
_cell.angle_gamma   90.00
#
_symmetry.space_group_name_H-M   'P 1'
#
loop_
_entity.id
_entity.type
_entity.pdbx_description
1 polymer ?
#
loop_
_entity_poly.entity_id
_entity_poly.type
_entity_poly.pdbx_seq_one_letter_code
_entity_poly.pdbx_strand_id
1 'polypeptide(L)'
;VDGKNLGWYKEVRTSFQDSMEAAKEAGAKDAGDYALTKLAERLNQYDFPVLLAAEWGQPDRLIQLIDAPSTPKIRKLFILSALSEIEAEAALPHLTKLMQDKDLAQEAVEALTGVGEDSIPFLTDLFQSSTQPEIQAAAAKALGDVAGSSGNPTAIPPLLEYLKAALKNFDSSDDINFPVLTEVVWSLGKLRDEHSIEPMDELNQRVWLIRDNSQEMANLREAANWTYKQLDLDGHVS
;
A
#
# COMPACT_ATOMS: atom_id res chain seq x y z
N VAL A 1 -19.72 -28.22 -7.84
CA VAL A 1 -19.53 -27.70 -6.48
C VAL A 1 -20.91 -27.52 -5.88
N ASP A 2 -21.27 -28.37 -4.90
CA ASP A 2 -22.55 -28.28 -4.18
C ASP A 2 -22.55 -27.00 -3.33
N GLY A 3 -23.06 -25.92 -3.92
CA GLY A 3 -23.15 -24.61 -3.28
C GLY A 3 -24.21 -24.61 -2.19
N LYS A 4 -23.80 -24.78 -0.93
CA LYS A 4 -24.64 -24.44 0.21
C LYS A 4 -24.99 -22.95 0.11
N ASN A 5 -26.28 -22.65 0.06
CA ASN A 5 -26.80 -21.28 0.11
C ASN A 5 -26.42 -20.66 1.46
N LEU A 6 -25.48 -19.70 1.43
CA LEU A 6 -24.92 -19.08 2.63
C LEU A 6 -25.90 -18.12 3.33
N GLY A 7 -27.10 -17.87 2.79
CA GLY A 7 -28.18 -17.14 3.47
C GLY A 7 -28.05 -15.61 3.44
N TRP A 8 -27.03 -15.07 2.78
CA TRP A 8 -26.85 -13.62 2.62
C TRP A 8 -27.17 -13.23 1.17
N TYR A 9 -28.22 -12.44 0.98
CA TYR A 9 -28.51 -11.76 -0.29
C TYR A 9 -28.55 -10.26 -0.02
N LYS A 10 -27.80 -9.49 -0.80
CA LYS A 10 -27.87 -8.03 -0.79
C LYS A 10 -28.46 -7.58 -2.11
N GLU A 11 -29.67 -7.04 -2.04
CA GLU A 11 -30.37 -6.54 -3.21
C GLU A 11 -30.16 -5.02 -3.32
N VAL A 12 -29.70 -4.58 -4.48
CA VAL A 12 -29.64 -3.14 -4.82
C VAL A 12 -30.82 -2.86 -5.74
N ARG A 13 -31.72 -1.97 -5.33
CA ARG A 13 -32.92 -1.58 -6.10
C ARG A 13 -32.82 -0.14 -6.58
N THR A 14 -33.45 0.17 -7.71
CA THR A 14 -33.70 1.54 -8.15
C THR A 14 -34.51 2.32 -7.11
N SER A 15 -34.49 3.64 -7.15
CA SER A 15 -35.29 4.49 -6.25
C SER A 15 -36.80 4.43 -6.52
N PHE A 16 -37.21 3.77 -7.60
CA PHE A 16 -38.59 3.58 -8.05
C PHE A 16 -38.89 2.09 -8.23
N GLN A 17 -40.18 1.73 -8.14
CA GLN A 17 -40.66 0.37 -8.34
C GLN A 17 -41.15 0.10 -9.77
N ASP A 18 -41.80 1.07 -10.41
CA ASP A 18 -42.30 0.95 -11.79
C ASP A 18 -41.34 1.66 -12.76
N SER A 19 -40.64 0.88 -13.57
CA SER A 19 -39.71 1.40 -14.58
C SER A 19 -40.41 2.15 -15.71
N MET A 20 -41.64 1.79 -16.07
CA MET A 20 -42.37 2.44 -17.17
C MET A 20 -42.88 3.82 -16.74
N GLU A 21 -43.43 3.93 -15.54
CA GLU A 21 -43.88 5.20 -14.98
C GLU A 21 -42.68 6.15 -14.79
N ALA A 22 -41.60 5.66 -14.15
CA ALA A 22 -40.41 6.46 -13.90
C ALA A 22 -39.71 6.91 -15.20
N ALA A 23 -39.67 6.07 -16.23
CA ALA A 23 -39.14 6.44 -17.53
C ALA A 23 -40.00 7.50 -18.23
N LYS A 24 -41.33 7.38 -18.15
CA LYS A 24 -42.26 8.36 -18.72
C LYS A 24 -42.14 9.72 -18.04
N GLU A 25 -42.04 9.76 -16.71
CA GLU A 25 -41.80 11.00 -15.95
C GLU A 25 -40.46 11.65 -16.30
N ALA A 26 -39.42 10.83 -16.52
CA ALA A 26 -38.10 11.29 -16.92
C ALA A 26 -37.98 11.62 -18.42
N GLY A 27 -39.03 11.39 -19.22
CA GLY A 27 -39.00 11.57 -20.68
C GLY A 27 -38.10 10.58 -21.42
N ALA A 28 -37.74 9.45 -20.79
CA ALA A 28 -36.94 8.39 -21.40
C ALA A 28 -37.81 7.54 -22.34
N LYS A 29 -37.25 7.17 -23.49
CA LYS A 29 -37.96 6.42 -24.55
C LYS A 29 -38.09 4.93 -24.25
N ASP A 30 -37.10 4.37 -23.55
CA ASP A 30 -37.06 2.96 -23.18
C ASP A 30 -36.99 2.83 -21.66
N ALA A 31 -37.94 2.09 -21.09
CA ALA A 31 -38.05 1.91 -19.65
C ALA A 31 -36.99 0.96 -19.07
N GLY A 32 -36.58 -0.04 -19.86
CA GLY A 32 -35.55 -1.00 -19.46
C GLY A 32 -34.18 -0.35 -19.40
N ASP A 33 -33.80 0.37 -20.45
CA ASP A 33 -32.54 1.12 -20.49
C ASP A 33 -32.47 2.18 -19.38
N TYR A 34 -33.59 2.86 -19.11
CA TYR A 34 -33.68 3.83 -18.01
C TYR A 34 -33.47 3.15 -16.64
N ALA A 35 -34.14 2.02 -16.40
CA ALA A 35 -34.00 1.27 -15.16
C ALA A 35 -32.56 0.76 -14.96
N LEU A 36 -31.94 0.18 -15.99
CA LEU A 36 -30.55 -0.27 -15.94
C LEU A 36 -29.58 0.88 -15.70
N THR A 37 -29.80 2.03 -16.34
CA THR A 37 -28.99 3.23 -16.11
C THR A 37 -29.08 3.68 -14.65
N LYS A 38 -30.28 3.75 -14.08
CA LYS A 38 -30.50 4.13 -12.67
C LYS A 38 -29.97 3.11 -11.68
N LEU A 39 -30.01 1.83 -12.03
CA LEU A 39 -29.38 0.79 -11.23
C LEU A 39 -27.84 0.91 -11.26
N ALA A 40 -27.25 1.17 -12.43
CA ALA A 40 -25.81 1.40 -12.57
C ALA A 40 -25.35 2.64 -11.79
N GLU A 41 -26.10 3.74 -11.86
CA GLU A 41 -25.85 4.94 -11.03
C GLU A 41 -25.84 4.60 -9.53
N ARG A 42 -26.78 3.75 -9.08
CA ARG A 42 -26.83 3.34 -7.68
C ARG A 42 -25.66 2.43 -7.32
N LEU A 43 -25.32 1.44 -8.17
CA LEU A 43 -24.16 0.57 -7.96
C LEU A 43 -22.84 1.36 -7.92
N ASN A 44 -22.78 2.50 -8.60
CA ASN A 44 -21.65 3.43 -8.51
C ASN A 44 -21.48 4.08 -7.13
N GLN A 45 -22.48 3.99 -6.25
CA GLN A 45 -22.42 4.51 -4.87
C GLN A 45 -22.19 3.41 -3.82
N TYR A 46 -22.46 2.15 -4.15
CA TYR A 46 -22.31 1.02 -3.20
C TYR A 46 -21.02 0.25 -3.46
N ASP A 47 -20.24 -0.01 -2.42
CA ASP A 47 -18.97 -0.74 -2.54
C ASP A 47 -19.15 -2.27 -2.51
N PHE A 48 -20.39 -2.73 -2.32
CA PHE A 48 -20.73 -4.15 -2.31
C PHE A 48 -20.27 -4.92 -3.57
N PRO A 49 -20.38 -4.39 -4.81
CA PRO A 49 -19.85 -5.08 -5.98
C PRO A 49 -18.33 -5.25 -5.96
N VAL A 50 -17.59 -4.31 -5.35
CA VAL A 50 -16.14 -4.41 -5.18
C VAL A 50 -15.82 -5.52 -4.17
N LEU A 51 -16.50 -5.52 -3.01
CA LEU A 51 -16.38 -6.60 -2.02
C LEU A 51 -16.68 -7.97 -2.62
N LEU A 52 -17.78 -8.07 -3.37
CA LEU A 52 -18.19 -9.33 -3.98
C LEU A 52 -17.18 -9.82 -5.03
N ALA A 53 -16.59 -8.90 -5.80
CA ALA A 53 -15.54 -9.24 -6.75
C ALA A 53 -14.27 -9.72 -6.04
N ALA A 54 -13.89 -9.13 -4.90
CA ALA A 54 -12.77 -9.57 -4.09
C ALA A 54 -13.02 -10.96 -3.48
N GLU A 55 -14.16 -11.15 -2.81
CA GLU A 55 -14.59 -12.44 -2.23
C GLU A 55 -14.64 -13.58 -3.26
N TRP A 56 -14.89 -13.25 -4.53
CA TRP A 56 -14.91 -14.21 -5.62
C TRP A 56 -13.59 -14.33 -6.38
N GLY A 57 -12.52 -13.64 -5.95
CA GLY A 57 -11.21 -13.67 -6.59
C GLY A 57 -11.26 -13.19 -8.04
N GLN A 58 -11.88 -12.04 -8.29
CA GLN A 58 -12.05 -11.48 -9.65
C GLN A 58 -11.19 -10.23 -9.86
N PRO A 59 -9.85 -10.37 -9.91
CA PRO A 59 -8.93 -9.25 -10.03
C PRO A 59 -9.15 -8.45 -11.31
N ASP A 60 -9.43 -9.11 -12.44
CA ASP A 60 -9.67 -8.42 -13.72
C ASP A 60 -10.83 -7.43 -13.65
N ARG A 61 -11.89 -7.75 -12.89
CA ARG A 61 -13.03 -6.84 -12.71
C ARG A 61 -12.66 -5.65 -11.84
N LEU A 62 -11.88 -5.88 -10.78
CA LEU A 62 -11.37 -4.82 -9.92
C LEU A 62 -10.42 -3.89 -10.70
N ILE A 63 -9.54 -4.46 -11.52
CA ILE A 63 -8.64 -3.73 -12.40
C ILE A 63 -9.41 -2.88 -13.43
N GLN A 64 -10.43 -3.45 -14.07
CA GLN A 64 -11.30 -2.68 -14.98
C GLN A 64 -11.99 -1.51 -14.26
N LEU A 65 -12.43 -1.72 -13.02
CA LEU A 65 -13.08 -0.68 -12.23
C LEU A 65 -12.09 0.42 -11.83
N ILE A 66 -10.86 0.10 -11.43
CA ILE A 66 -9.90 1.12 -10.99
C ILE A 66 -9.36 1.98 -12.15
N ASP A 67 -9.25 1.39 -13.34
CA ASP A 67 -8.82 2.07 -14.57
C ASP A 67 -9.92 2.94 -15.20
N ALA A 68 -11.19 2.67 -14.90
CA ALA A 68 -12.31 3.41 -15.47
C ALA A 68 -12.21 4.91 -15.08
N PRO A 69 -12.22 5.84 -16.06
CA PRO A 69 -12.11 7.29 -15.78
C PRO A 69 -13.23 7.83 -14.88
N SER A 70 -14.38 7.17 -14.89
CA SER A 70 -15.55 7.52 -14.08
C SER A 70 -15.43 7.11 -12.61
N THR A 71 -14.42 6.32 -12.24
CA THR A 71 -14.31 5.77 -10.88
C THR A 71 -13.84 6.86 -9.91
N PRO A 72 -14.65 7.20 -8.88
CA PRO A 72 -14.29 8.21 -7.90
C PRO A 72 -13.04 7.81 -7.11
N LYS A 73 -12.22 8.78 -6.69
CA LYS A 73 -10.99 8.55 -5.91
C LYS A 73 -11.23 7.66 -4.68
N ILE A 74 -12.26 7.96 -3.89
CA ILE A 74 -12.62 7.18 -2.70
C ILE A 74 -12.91 5.70 -3.03
N ARG A 75 -13.49 5.44 -4.21
CA ARG A 75 -13.74 4.08 -4.68
C ARG A 75 -12.45 3.40 -5.15
N LYS A 76 -11.51 4.13 -5.74
CA LYS A 76 -10.19 3.59 -6.09
C LYS A 76 -9.45 3.12 -4.85
N LEU A 77 -9.46 3.89 -3.75
CA LEU A 77 -8.88 3.48 -2.47
C LEU A 77 -9.47 2.16 -1.97
N PHE A 78 -10.79 2.02 -2.06
CA PHE A 78 -11.47 0.78 -1.68
C PHE A 78 -11.08 -0.40 -2.58
N ILE A 79 -10.95 -0.18 -3.89
CA ILE A 79 -10.50 -1.21 -4.84
C ILE A 79 -9.04 -1.59 -4.59
N LEU A 80 -8.17 -0.65 -4.22
CA LEU A 80 -6.77 -0.93 -3.85
C LEU A 80 -6.68 -1.86 -2.65
N SER A 81 -7.45 -1.59 -1.59
CA SER A 81 -7.56 -2.47 -0.42
C SER A 81 -8.03 -3.88 -0.83
N ALA A 82 -9.07 -3.96 -1.66
CA ALA A 82 -9.59 -5.22 -2.15
C ALA A 82 -8.59 -6.02 -3.00
N LEU A 83 -7.80 -5.34 -3.84
CA LEU A 83 -6.74 -5.96 -4.65
C LEU A 83 -5.59 -6.49 -3.78
N SER A 84 -5.26 -5.76 -2.71
CA SER A 84 -4.26 -6.18 -1.72
C SER A 84 -4.69 -7.47 -1.00
N GLU A 85 -5.97 -7.59 -0.62
CA GLU A 85 -6.49 -8.74 0.12
C GLU A 85 -6.50 -10.04 -0.70
N ILE A 86 -6.60 -9.93 -2.04
CA ILE A 86 -6.67 -11.09 -2.93
C ILE A 86 -5.33 -11.41 -3.63
N GLU A 87 -4.24 -10.74 -3.23
CA GLU A 87 -2.88 -10.97 -3.71
C GLU A 87 -2.76 -10.92 -5.25
N ALA A 88 -3.41 -9.94 -5.87
CA ALA A 88 -3.55 -9.89 -7.32
C ALA A 88 -2.28 -9.42 -8.06
N GLU A 89 -1.41 -10.34 -8.45
CA GLU A 89 -0.22 -10.05 -9.28
C GLU A 89 -0.56 -9.30 -10.59
N ALA A 90 -1.69 -9.64 -11.20
CA ALA A 90 -2.19 -8.96 -12.41
C ALA A 90 -2.43 -7.45 -12.21
N ALA A 91 -2.56 -6.98 -10.96
CA ALA A 91 -2.75 -5.57 -10.65
C ALA A 91 -1.45 -4.76 -10.71
N LEU A 92 -0.27 -5.38 -10.71
CA LEU A 92 1.03 -4.71 -10.64
C LEU A 92 1.16 -3.52 -11.62
N PRO A 93 0.90 -3.67 -12.94
CA PRO A 93 1.05 -2.54 -13.88
C PRO A 93 0.08 -1.38 -13.61
N HIS A 94 -1.09 -1.70 -13.06
CA HIS A 94 -2.13 -0.72 -12.75
C HIS A 94 -1.81 0.04 -11.46
N LEU A 95 -1.29 -0.67 -10.44
CA LEU A 95 -0.79 -0.06 -9.22
C LEU A 95 0.35 0.92 -9.52
N THR A 96 1.32 0.52 -10.37
CA THR A 96 2.42 1.40 -10.80
C THR A 96 1.92 2.69 -11.47
N LYS A 97 0.87 2.59 -12.30
CA LYS A 97 0.29 3.77 -12.95
C LYS A 97 -0.39 4.70 -11.94
N LEU A 98 -1.07 4.14 -10.93
CA LEU A 98 -1.77 4.92 -9.91
C LEU A 98 -0.82 5.67 -8.98
N MET A 99 0.42 5.22 -8.83
CA MET A 99 1.47 5.93 -8.09
C MET A 99 1.86 7.29 -8.70
N GLN A 100 1.48 7.54 -9.95
CA GLN A 100 1.66 8.85 -10.57
C GLN A 100 0.64 9.88 -10.04
N ASP A 101 -0.48 9.43 -9.48
CA ASP A 101 -1.44 10.28 -8.77
C ASP A 101 -1.00 10.41 -7.31
N LYS A 102 -0.64 11.63 -6.91
CA LYS A 102 -0.15 11.92 -5.55
C LYS A 102 -1.14 11.50 -4.46
N ASP A 103 -2.44 11.57 -4.75
CA ASP A 103 -3.48 11.26 -3.77
C ASP A 103 -3.75 9.75 -3.64
N LEU A 104 -3.15 8.93 -4.51
CA LEU A 104 -3.33 7.46 -4.51
C LEU A 104 -1.99 6.72 -4.37
N ALA A 105 -0.87 7.45 -4.32
CA ALA A 105 0.44 6.84 -4.42
C ALA A 105 0.76 5.98 -3.21
N GLN A 106 0.43 6.44 -2.00
CA GLN A 106 0.68 5.66 -0.80
C GLN A 106 -0.15 4.38 -0.78
N GLU A 107 -1.45 4.47 -1.07
CA GLU A 107 -2.34 3.30 -1.05
C GLU A 107 -2.04 2.34 -2.19
N ALA A 108 -1.56 2.84 -3.33
CA ALA A 108 -1.06 1.99 -4.40
C ALA A 108 0.21 1.22 -3.97
N VAL A 109 1.10 1.83 -3.18
CA VAL A 109 2.28 1.15 -2.63
C VAL A 109 1.87 0.14 -1.55
N GLU A 110 0.93 0.48 -0.67
CA GLU A 110 0.41 -0.46 0.32
C GLU A 110 -0.27 -1.67 -0.32
N ALA A 111 -0.98 -1.47 -1.44
CA ALA A 111 -1.57 -2.57 -2.21
C ALA A 111 -0.52 -3.52 -2.83
N LEU A 112 0.71 -3.05 -3.10
CA LEU A 112 1.80 -3.93 -3.54
C LEU A 112 2.23 -4.90 -2.44
N THR A 113 2.13 -4.53 -1.16
CA THR A 113 2.43 -5.45 -0.05
C THR A 113 1.53 -6.69 -0.11
N GLY A 114 0.27 -6.51 -0.51
CA GLY A 114 -0.67 -7.62 -0.72
C GLY A 114 -0.31 -8.53 -1.88
N VAL A 115 0.36 -8.03 -2.92
CA VAL A 115 0.85 -8.90 -4.02
C VAL A 115 1.93 -9.86 -3.53
N GLY A 116 2.62 -9.55 -2.43
CA GLY A 116 3.61 -10.43 -1.82
C GLY A 116 4.97 -10.37 -2.52
N GLU A 117 5.72 -11.47 -2.50
CA GLU A 117 7.14 -11.53 -2.87
C GLU A 117 7.43 -11.03 -4.30
N ASP A 118 6.50 -11.27 -5.24
CA ASP A 118 6.64 -10.83 -6.63
C ASP A 118 6.64 -9.29 -6.79
N SER A 119 6.22 -8.55 -5.76
CA SER A 119 6.29 -7.10 -5.73
C SER A 119 7.69 -6.56 -5.39
N ILE A 120 8.60 -7.37 -4.82
CA ILE A 120 9.92 -6.92 -4.32
C ILE A 120 10.74 -6.18 -5.39
N PRO A 121 10.87 -6.68 -6.65
CA PRO A 121 11.63 -5.96 -7.67
C PRO A 121 11.07 -4.57 -7.96
N PHE A 122 9.73 -4.45 -8.01
CA PHE A 122 9.05 -3.18 -8.25
C PHE A 122 9.20 -2.22 -7.07
N LEU A 123 9.03 -2.72 -5.84
CA LEU A 123 9.22 -1.93 -4.63
C LEU A 123 10.67 -1.45 -4.50
N THR A 124 11.64 -2.27 -4.91
CA THR A 124 13.07 -1.92 -4.92
C THR A 124 13.35 -0.80 -5.92
N ASP A 125 12.86 -0.93 -7.16
CA ASP A 125 13.00 0.11 -8.18
C ASP A 125 12.34 1.43 -7.71
N LEU A 126 11.15 1.36 -7.12
CA LEU A 126 10.44 2.52 -6.60
C LEU A 126 11.21 3.21 -5.46
N PHE A 127 11.76 2.42 -4.53
CA PHE A 127 12.58 2.93 -3.43
C PHE A 127 13.85 3.62 -3.94
N GLN A 128 14.49 3.11 -5.00
CA GLN A 128 15.74 3.66 -5.51
C GLN A 128 15.53 4.84 -6.47
N SER A 129 14.45 4.85 -7.25
CA SER A 129 14.23 5.83 -8.33
C SER A 129 13.32 6.99 -7.94
N SER A 130 12.48 6.85 -6.90
CA SER A 130 11.55 7.90 -6.50
C SER A 130 12.25 9.13 -5.93
N THR A 131 11.86 10.30 -6.41
CA THR A 131 12.31 11.60 -5.86
C THR A 131 11.35 12.15 -4.80
N GLN A 132 10.25 11.46 -4.50
CA GLN A 132 9.25 11.89 -3.53
C GLN A 132 9.47 11.12 -2.22
N PRO A 133 9.85 11.79 -1.11
CA PRO A 133 10.13 11.13 0.17
C PRO A 133 9.00 10.23 0.66
N GLU A 134 7.74 10.63 0.52
CA GLU A 134 6.60 9.82 0.97
C GLU A 134 6.46 8.51 0.20
N ILE A 135 6.67 8.55 -1.12
CA ILE A 135 6.63 7.35 -1.97
C ILE A 135 7.83 6.45 -1.66
N GLN A 136 9.01 7.05 -1.46
CA GLN A 136 10.22 6.32 -1.12
C GLN A 136 10.10 5.65 0.26
N ALA A 137 9.53 6.34 1.25
CA ALA A 137 9.27 5.81 2.59
C ALA A 137 8.24 4.67 2.55
N ALA A 138 7.14 4.84 1.81
CA ALA A 138 6.15 3.80 1.60
C ALA A 138 6.77 2.55 0.94
N ALA A 139 7.64 2.74 -0.06
CA ALA A 139 8.33 1.64 -0.72
C ALA A 139 9.28 0.91 0.24
N ALA A 140 10.04 1.64 1.06
CA ALA A 140 10.92 1.05 2.08
C ALA A 140 10.12 0.21 3.08
N LYS A 141 9.01 0.75 3.59
CA LYS A 141 8.10 0.04 4.51
C LYS A 141 7.55 -1.24 3.88
N ALA A 142 7.03 -1.15 2.65
CA ALA A 142 6.47 -2.28 1.93
C ALA A 142 7.55 -3.35 1.66
N LEU A 143 8.79 -2.96 1.32
CA LEU A 143 9.92 -3.88 1.22
C LEU A 143 10.13 -4.63 2.54
N GLY A 144 10.18 -3.92 3.67
CA GLY A 144 10.32 -4.54 4.99
C GLY A 144 9.18 -5.50 5.35
N ASP A 145 7.94 -5.15 5.00
CA ASP A 145 6.76 -5.99 5.27
C ASP A 145 6.73 -7.26 4.41
N VAL A 146 6.96 -7.12 3.09
CA VAL A 146 6.96 -8.24 2.15
C VAL A 146 8.14 -9.17 2.39
N ALA A 147 9.35 -8.62 2.49
CA ALA A 147 10.55 -9.43 2.70
C ALA A 147 10.59 -10.03 4.12
N GLY A 148 10.09 -9.33 5.14
CA GLY A 148 9.97 -9.86 6.49
C GLY A 148 8.97 -11.02 6.60
N SER A 149 7.89 -10.97 5.82
CA SER A 149 6.87 -12.04 5.80
C SER A 149 7.28 -13.25 4.95
N SER A 150 7.96 -13.02 3.83
CA SER A 150 8.44 -14.09 2.92
C SER A 150 9.77 -14.69 3.36
N GLY A 151 10.56 -13.97 4.17
CA GLY A 151 11.95 -14.31 4.46
C GLY A 151 12.91 -14.06 3.30
N ASN A 152 12.49 -13.33 2.26
CA ASN A 152 13.33 -13.02 1.11
C ASN A 152 14.36 -11.93 1.45
N PRO A 153 15.67 -12.22 1.44
CA PRO A 153 16.69 -11.25 1.84
C PRO A 153 16.99 -10.18 0.79
N THR A 154 16.39 -10.24 -0.41
CA THR A 154 16.70 -9.35 -1.54
C THR A 154 16.38 -7.88 -1.27
N ALA A 155 15.48 -7.61 -0.32
CA ALA A 155 15.19 -6.24 0.14
C ALA A 155 16.28 -5.65 1.04
N ILE A 156 17.16 -6.47 1.64
CA ILE A 156 18.18 -6.00 2.60
C ILE A 156 19.23 -5.10 1.93
N PRO A 157 19.90 -5.50 0.83
CA PRO A 157 20.95 -4.68 0.24
C PRO A 157 20.55 -3.23 -0.07
N PRO A 158 19.43 -2.94 -0.77
CA PRO A 158 19.07 -1.56 -1.07
C PRO A 158 18.77 -0.73 0.19
N LEU A 159 18.09 -1.30 1.19
CA LEU A 159 17.81 -0.62 2.47
C LEU A 159 19.09 -0.32 3.24
N LEU A 160 20.01 -1.29 3.30
CA LEU A 160 21.29 -1.14 3.98
C LEU A 160 22.21 -0.13 3.30
N GLU A 161 22.23 -0.12 1.96
CA GLU A 161 22.95 0.89 1.17
C GLU A 161 22.43 2.30 1.45
N TYR A 162 21.11 2.47 1.55
CA TYR A 162 20.50 3.75 1.91
C TYR A 162 20.94 4.20 3.30
N LEU A 163 20.86 3.33 4.32
CA LEU A 163 21.31 3.65 5.68
C LEU A 163 22.79 4.09 5.69
N LYS A 164 23.67 3.32 5.05
CA LYS A 164 25.10 3.65 4.95
C LYS A 164 25.34 4.96 4.22
N ALA A 165 24.56 5.26 3.18
CA ALA A 165 24.65 6.53 2.46
C ALA A 165 24.19 7.71 3.32
N ALA A 166 23.07 7.55 4.05
CA ALA A 166 22.56 8.57 4.96
C ALA A 166 23.57 8.89 6.06
N LEU A 167 24.23 7.88 6.64
CA LEU A 167 25.25 8.07 7.67
C LEU A 167 26.48 8.86 7.18
N LYS A 168 26.81 8.86 5.88
CA LYS A 168 27.96 9.65 5.39
C LYS A 168 27.78 11.14 5.62
N ASN A 169 26.55 11.64 5.57
CA ASN A 169 26.20 13.05 5.77
C ASN A 169 25.10 13.12 6.84
N PHE A 170 25.48 13.01 8.11
CA PHE A 170 24.53 12.93 9.24
C PHE A 170 25.04 13.82 10.38
N ASP A 171 25.16 15.12 10.10
CA ASP A 171 25.71 16.10 11.03
C ASP A 171 24.61 17.00 11.62
N SER A 172 23.52 17.20 10.88
CA SER A 172 22.38 18.02 11.29
C SER A 172 21.05 17.40 10.86
N SER A 173 19.93 17.86 11.44
CA SER A 173 18.59 17.41 11.04
C SER A 173 18.26 17.72 9.58
N ASP A 174 18.86 18.77 9.01
CA ASP A 174 18.63 19.17 7.62
C ASP A 174 19.20 18.15 6.61
N ASP A 175 20.15 17.31 7.04
CA ASP A 175 20.73 16.25 6.22
C ASP A 175 19.85 14.99 6.18
N ILE A 176 18.82 14.93 7.05
CA ILE A 176 18.04 13.73 7.31
C ILE A 176 16.72 13.78 6.54
N ASN A 177 16.53 12.84 5.63
CA ASN A 177 15.22 12.52 5.10
C ASN A 177 14.46 11.62 6.10
N PHE A 178 13.81 12.25 7.08
CA PHE A 178 13.16 11.54 8.20
C PHE A 178 12.13 10.50 7.76
N PRO A 179 11.18 10.79 6.85
CA PRO A 179 10.20 9.78 6.42
C PRO A 179 10.87 8.51 5.91
N VAL A 180 11.89 8.66 5.05
CA VAL A 180 12.53 7.52 4.41
C VAL A 180 13.45 6.78 5.36
N LEU A 181 14.32 7.49 6.08
CA LEU A 181 15.29 6.85 6.96
C LEU A 181 14.60 6.09 8.10
N THR A 182 13.50 6.61 8.63
CA THR A 182 12.73 5.95 9.69
C THR A 182 12.16 4.61 9.20
N GLU A 183 11.54 4.59 8.02
CA GLU A 183 10.99 3.35 7.44
C GLU A 183 12.07 2.36 7.03
N VAL A 184 13.23 2.84 6.54
CA VAL A 184 14.40 1.99 6.27
C VAL A 184 14.87 1.29 7.54
N VAL A 185 14.97 2.03 8.65
CA VAL A 185 15.41 1.50 9.95
C VAL A 185 14.43 0.44 10.45
N TRP A 186 13.12 0.73 10.46
CA TRP A 186 12.10 -0.25 10.84
C TRP A 186 12.17 -1.51 9.98
N SER A 187 12.36 -1.34 8.68
CA SER A 187 12.43 -2.45 7.72
C SER A 187 13.64 -3.34 7.97
N LEU A 188 14.83 -2.76 8.18
CA LEU A 188 16.03 -3.52 8.55
C LEU A 188 15.85 -4.29 9.87
N GLY A 189 15.16 -3.71 10.85
CA GLY A 189 14.84 -4.40 12.10
C GLY A 189 13.87 -5.57 11.96
N LYS A 190 12.91 -5.48 11.03
CA LYS A 190 12.03 -6.62 10.68
C LYS A 190 12.81 -7.74 9.98
N LEU A 191 13.78 -7.38 9.14
CA LEU A 191 14.56 -8.33 8.34
C LEU A 191 15.69 -9.00 9.12
N ARG A 192 16.15 -8.39 10.22
CA ARG A 192 17.11 -8.96 11.18
C ARG A 192 18.44 -9.40 10.56
N ASP A 193 18.98 -8.60 9.67
CA ASP A 193 20.25 -8.88 9.00
C ASP A 193 21.44 -8.47 9.87
N GLU A 194 22.41 -9.39 10.05
CA GLU A 194 23.61 -9.15 10.85
C GLU A 194 24.50 -8.03 10.30
N HIS A 195 24.52 -7.84 8.97
CA HIS A 195 25.30 -6.77 8.33
C HIS A 195 24.72 -5.37 8.60
N SER A 196 23.51 -5.32 9.18
CA SER A 196 22.87 -4.09 9.62
C SER A 196 23.27 -3.68 11.04
N ILE A 197 23.91 -4.55 11.83
CA ILE A 197 24.27 -4.27 13.24
C ILE A 197 25.18 -3.04 13.36
N GLU A 198 26.32 -3.03 12.67
CA GLU A 198 27.31 -1.95 12.79
C GLU A 198 26.74 -0.59 12.31
N PRO A 199 26.10 -0.48 11.13
CA PRO A 199 25.43 0.76 10.73
C PRO A 199 24.30 1.18 11.67
N MET A 200 23.57 0.24 12.25
CA MET A 200 22.49 0.55 13.19
C MET A 200 23.02 1.06 14.54
N ASP A 201 24.12 0.50 15.05
CA ASP A 201 24.79 1.00 16.25
C ASP A 201 25.27 2.44 16.03
N GLU A 202 25.93 2.70 14.89
CA GLU A 202 26.37 4.04 14.53
C GLU A 202 25.17 5.03 14.49
N LEU A 203 24.08 4.65 13.81
CA LEU A 203 22.88 5.48 13.77
C LEU A 203 22.32 5.74 15.17
N ASN A 204 22.16 4.70 15.98
CA ASN A 204 21.58 4.76 17.32
C ASN A 204 22.39 5.67 18.25
N GLN A 205 23.69 5.81 18.05
CA GLN A 205 24.52 6.78 18.77
C GLN A 205 24.37 8.20 18.19
N ARG A 206 24.45 8.36 16.86
CA ARG A 206 24.48 9.67 16.20
C ARG A 206 23.18 10.45 16.32
N VAL A 207 22.03 9.79 16.36
CA VAL A 207 20.71 10.45 16.54
C VAL A 207 20.59 11.25 17.85
N TRP A 208 21.43 10.96 18.86
CA TRP A 208 21.47 11.71 20.13
C TRP A 208 22.49 12.84 20.15
N LEU A 209 23.44 12.85 19.21
CA LEU A 209 24.42 13.93 19.07
C LEU A 209 23.79 15.17 18.43
N ILE A 210 22.78 14.98 17.58
CA ILE A 210 22.01 16.06 16.96
C ILE A 210 20.99 16.61 17.96
N ARG A 211 21.11 17.90 18.29
CA ARG A 211 20.20 18.60 19.20
C ARG A 211 18.91 18.99 18.49
N ASP A 212 18.02 18.02 18.37
CA ASP A 212 16.68 18.18 17.82
C ASP A 212 15.62 17.51 18.71
N ASN A 213 14.53 18.24 18.96
CA ASN A 213 13.37 17.83 19.76
C ASN A 213 12.10 17.71 18.91
N SER A 214 12.23 17.69 17.59
CA SER A 214 11.15 17.43 16.64
C SER A 214 10.54 16.04 16.85
N GLN A 215 9.29 15.88 16.42
CA GLN A 215 8.62 14.58 16.49
C GLN A 215 9.29 13.57 15.56
N GLU A 216 9.80 14.05 14.43
CA GLU A 216 10.52 13.31 13.41
C GLU A 216 11.80 12.70 13.99
N MET A 217 12.59 13.49 14.71
CA MET A 217 13.78 12.99 15.41
C MET A 217 13.42 12.02 16.54
N ALA A 218 12.34 12.27 17.27
CA ALA A 218 11.87 11.35 18.31
C ALA A 218 11.50 9.97 17.71
N ASN A 219 10.78 9.96 16.58
CA ASN A 219 10.41 8.74 15.87
C ASN A 219 11.64 7.98 15.36
N LEU A 220 12.63 8.69 14.78
CA LEU A 220 13.86 8.08 14.30
C LEU A 220 14.68 7.46 15.44
N ARG A 221 14.76 8.14 16.59
CA ARG A 221 15.43 7.61 17.80
C ARG A 221 14.74 6.35 18.32
N GLU A 222 13.42 6.33 18.32
CA GLU A 222 12.64 5.15 18.69
C GLU A 222 12.93 3.97 17.75
N ALA A 223 12.86 4.21 16.44
CA ALA A 223 13.15 3.22 15.42
C ALA A 223 14.56 2.65 15.54
N ALA A 224 15.57 3.52 15.71
CA ALA A 224 16.97 3.12 15.82
C ALA A 224 17.21 2.28 17.09
N ASN A 225 16.68 2.72 18.24
CA ASN A 225 16.84 2.02 19.51
C ASN A 225 16.11 0.67 19.52
N TRP A 226 14.90 0.60 18.95
CA TRP A 226 14.18 -0.68 18.82
C TRP A 226 14.94 -1.63 17.90
N THR A 227 15.35 -1.15 16.73
CA THR A 227 16.04 -1.97 15.71
C THR A 227 17.39 -2.47 16.21
N TYR A 228 18.18 -1.61 16.85
CA TYR A 228 19.45 -2.00 17.46
C TYR A 228 19.26 -3.16 18.45
N LYS A 229 18.29 -3.05 19.37
CA LYS A 229 17.98 -4.13 20.32
C LYS A 229 17.50 -5.39 19.63
N GLN A 230 16.68 -5.24 18.59
CA GLN A 230 16.15 -6.36 17.83
C GLN A 230 17.26 -7.17 17.16
N LEU A 231 18.32 -6.50 16.69
CA LEU A 231 19.51 -7.14 16.09
C LEU A 231 20.48 -7.70 17.15
N ASP A 232 20.70 -6.97 18.25
CA ASP A 232 21.62 -7.36 19.34
C ASP A 232 21.15 -8.62 20.08
N LEU A 233 19.83 -8.76 20.30
CA LEU A 233 19.25 -9.94 20.94
C LEU A 233 19.52 -11.24 20.17
N ASP A 234 19.60 -11.19 18.84
CA ASP A 234 19.83 -12.37 18.00
C ASP A 234 21.35 -12.65 17.82
N GLY A 235 22.21 -11.61 17.92
CA GLY A 235 23.67 -11.75 17.87
C GLY A 235 24.30 -12.50 19.06
N HIS A 236 23.57 -12.63 20.17
CA HIS A 236 23.98 -13.42 21.35
C HIS A 236 23.48 -14.88 21.33
N VAL A 237 22.69 -15.28 20.33
CA VAL A 237 22.08 -16.62 20.23
C VAL A 237 22.77 -17.50 19.16
N SER A 238 23.67 -16.93 18.34
CA SER A 238 24.47 -17.65 17.35
C SER A 238 25.88 -17.99 17.85
#